data_AF-A0A0B4V3L5-F1
#
_entry.id   AF-A0A0B4V3L5-F1
#
_cell.length_a   1.000
_cell.length_b   1.000
_cell.length_c   1.000
_cell.angle_alpha   90.00
_cell.angle_beta   90.00
_cell.angle_gamma   90.00
#
_symmetry.space_group_name_H-M   'P 1'
#
loop_
_entity.id
_entity.type
_entity.pdbx_description
1 polymer ?
#
loop_
_entity_poly.entity_id
_entity_poly.type
_entity_poly.pdbx_seq_one_letter_code
_entity_poly.pdbx_strand_id
1 'polypeptide(L)'
;LITVPLQMVEFYFILAAVAVVSGGIFWRLLIGSLVMLVAGYAGEAGLVNAWLGFVVGMAGWFYILYEIFAGEAGKASAEQAPESVQAAFSTMRWIVTI
;
A
#
# COMPACT_ATOMS: atom_id res chain seq x y z
N LEU A 1 -0.43 0.23 13.56
CA LEU A 1 0.26 1.23 12.72
C LEU A 1 1.27 0.60 11.74
N ILE A 2 2.19 -0.27 12.18
CA ILE A 2 3.25 -0.81 11.29
C ILE A 2 2.81 -2.04 10.46
N THR A 3 1.80 -2.79 10.93
CA THR A 3 1.39 -4.05 10.29
C THR A 3 0.86 -3.87 8.87
N VAL A 4 0.07 -2.83 8.61
CA VAL A 4 -0.50 -2.56 7.27
C VAL A 4 0.59 -2.20 6.24
N PRO A 5 1.51 -1.26 6.52
CA PRO A 5 2.70 -1.02 5.68
C PRO A 5 3.54 -2.27 5.40
N LEU A 6 3.83 -3.06 6.44
CA LEU A 6 4.69 -4.23 6.32
C LEU A 6 4.03 -5.31 5.45
N GLN A 7 2.74 -5.56 5.65
CA GLN A 7 1.95 -6.51 4.85
C GLN A 7 1.98 -6.16 3.36
N MET A 8 1.91 -4.87 3.02
CA MET A 8 1.96 -4.41 1.62
C MET A 8 3.31 -4.68 0.95
N VAL A 9 4.40 -4.46 1.69
CA VAL A 9 5.76 -4.68 1.18
C VAL A 9 6.08 -6.16 1.06
N GLU A 10 5.72 -6.97 2.07
CA GLU A 10 5.90 -8.43 2.03
C GLU A 10 5.19 -9.05 0.83
N PHE A 11 3.95 -8.63 0.57
CA PHE A 11 3.20 -9.16 -0.57
C PHE A 11 3.80 -8.72 -1.91
N TYR A 12 4.30 -7.48 -2.04
CA TYR A 12 5.03 -7.06 -3.24
C TYR A 12 6.21 -7.99 -3.52
N PHE A 13 6.97 -8.38 -2.50
CA PHE A 13 8.09 -9.32 -2.67
C PHE A 13 7.63 -10.73 -3.07
N ILE A 14 6.51 -11.22 -2.53
CA ILE A 14 5.92 -12.49 -2.96
C ILE A 14 5.52 -12.42 -4.44
N LEU A 15 4.87 -11.33 -4.86
CA LEU A 15 4.43 -11.15 -6.24
C LEU A 15 5.62 -10.96 -7.19
N ALA A 16 6.68 -10.28 -6.76
CA ALA A 16 7.93 -10.11 -7.51
C ALA A 16 8.74 -11.41 -7.66
N ALA A 17 8.53 -12.39 -6.79
CA ALA A 17 9.16 -13.70 -6.92
C ALA A 17 8.49 -14.57 -7.99
N VAL A 18 7.22 -14.32 -8.32
CA VAL A 18 6.39 -15.18 -9.20
C VAL A 18 5.92 -14.49 -10.48
N ALA A 19 6.05 -13.17 -10.58
CA ALA A 19 5.67 -12.36 -11.74
C ALA A 19 6.67 -11.21 -11.95
N VAL A 20 6.76 -10.70 -13.18
CA VAL A 20 7.60 -9.54 -13.49
C VAL A 20 6.84 -8.27 -13.09
N VAL A 21 7.16 -7.72 -11.92
CA VAL A 21 6.58 -6.47 -11.43
C VAL A 21 7.53 -5.30 -11.57
N SER A 22 6.97 -4.14 -11.90
CA SER A 22 7.67 -2.86 -11.93
C SER A 22 8.17 -2.48 -10.53
N GLY A 23 9.48 -2.24 -10.40
CA GLY A 23 10.08 -1.67 -9.19
C GLY A 23 9.49 -0.32 -8.77
N GLY A 24 8.80 0.37 -9.68
CA GLY A 24 8.07 1.60 -9.37
C GLY A 24 6.93 1.38 -8.38
N ILE A 25 6.26 0.22 -8.41
CA ILE A 25 5.17 -0.13 -7.49
C ILE A 25 5.70 -0.16 -6.05
N PHE A 26 6.87 -0.76 -5.84
CA PHE A 26 7.50 -0.82 -4.52
C PHE A 26 7.68 0.58 -3.92
N TRP A 27 8.25 1.51 -4.69
CA TRP A 27 8.52 2.87 -4.20
C TRP A 27 7.22 3.65 -3.94
N ARG A 28 6.19 3.47 -4.76
CA ARG A 28 4.89 4.10 -4.53
C ARG A 28 4.23 3.59 -3.25
N LEU A 29 4.24 2.27 -3.03
CA LEU A 29 3.71 1.66 -1.80
C LEU A 29 4.53 2.06 -0.56
N LEU A 30 5.87 2.10 -0.68
CA LEU A 30 6.76 2.49 0.41
C LEU A 30 6.58 3.96 0.80
N ILE A 31 6.51 4.86 -0.19
CA ILE A 31 6.31 6.29 0.08
C ILE A 31 4.94 6.54 0.69
N GLY A 32 3.87 5.95 0.12
CA GLY A 32 2.52 6.09 0.66
C GLY A 32 2.42 5.63 2.10
N SER A 33 3.06 4.50 2.43
CA SER A 33 3.03 3.94 3.78
C SER A 33 3.89 4.70 4.78
N LEU A 34 5.05 5.23 4.36
CA LEU A 34 5.86 6.14 5.17
C LEU A 34 5.11 7.44 5.48
N VAL A 35 4.48 8.06 4.48
CA VAL A 35 3.67 9.28 4.68
C VAL A 35 2.54 9.01 5.67
N MET A 36 1.84 7.88 5.51
CA MET A 36 0.77 7.48 6.43
C MET A 36 1.26 7.30 7.88
N LEU A 37 2.38 6.59 8.07
CA LEU A 37 2.95 6.33 9.39
C LEU A 37 3.50 7.60 10.05
N VAL A 38 4.30 8.37 9.33
CA VAL A 38 4.97 9.56 9.87
C VAL A 38 3.93 10.65 10.16
N ALA A 39 2.93 10.84 9.31
CA ALA A 39 1.87 11.81 9.55
C ALA A 39 0.97 11.41 10.73
N GLY A 40 0.58 10.12 10.81
CA GLY A 40 -0.20 9.60 11.94
C GLY A 40 0.56 9.75 13.26
N TYR A 41 1.83 9.34 13.29
CA TYR A 41 2.68 9.47 14.48
C TYR A 41 2.91 10.93 14.85
N ALA A 42 3.17 11.82 13.89
CA ALA A 42 3.37 13.24 14.18
C ALA A 42 2.11 13.92 14.73
N GLY A 43 0.92 13.49 14.27
CA GLY A 43 -0.36 13.94 14.82
C GLY A 43 -0.62 13.42 16.24
N GLU A 44 -0.31 12.16 16.52
CA GLU A 44 -0.44 11.54 17.84
C GLU A 44 0.58 12.08 18.86
N ALA A 45 1.81 12.36 18.41
CA ALA A 45 2.88 12.91 19.23
C ALA A 45 2.72 14.43 19.52
N GLY A 46 1.70 15.08 18.95
CA GLY A 46 1.48 16.52 19.09
C GLY A 46 2.52 17.40 18.40
N LEU A 47 3.35 16.83 17.52
CA LEU A 47 4.35 17.57 16.72
C LEU A 47 3.68 18.43 15.64
N VAL A 48 2.51 17.99 15.17
CA VAL A 48 1.62 18.75 14.27
C VAL A 48 0.21 18.73 14.82
N ASN A 49 -0.64 19.62 14.30
CA ASN A 49 -2.07 19.59 14.62
C ASN A 49 -2.65 18.20 14.30
N ALA A 50 -3.34 17.58 15.26
CA ALA A 50 -3.85 16.21 15.13
C ALA A 50 -4.75 16.02 13.89
N TRP A 51 -5.56 17.03 13.55
CA TRP A 51 -6.40 17.00 12.34
C TRP A 51 -5.56 17.06 11.06
N LEU A 52 -4.47 17.81 11.07
CA LEU A 52 -3.56 17.89 9.93
C LEU A 52 -2.83 16.55 9.72
N GLY A 53 -2.32 15.95 10.81
CA GLY A 53 -1.69 14.62 10.78
C GLY A 53 -2.66 13.54 10.29
N PHE A 54 -3.93 13.60 10.73
CA PHE A 54 -4.98 12.70 10.26
C PHE A 54 -5.29 12.87 8.76
N VAL A 55 -5.46 14.10 8.27
CA VAL A 55 -5.75 14.35 6.84
C VAL A 55 -4.60 13.89 5.94
N VAL A 56 -3.35 14.17 6.33
CA VAL A 56 -2.18 13.73 5.57
C VAL A 56 -2.02 12.21 5.62
N GLY A 57 -2.29 11.59 6.77
CA GLY A 57 -2.32 10.14 6.92
C GLY A 57 -3.35 9.48 6.00
N MET A 58 -4.57 10.03 5.96
CA MET A 58 -5.64 9.58 5.05
C MET A 58 -5.26 9.77 3.58
N ALA A 59 -4.57 10.85 3.23
CA ALA A 59 -4.10 11.06 1.86
C ALA A 59 -3.07 9.98 1.43
N GLY A 60 -2.15 9.60 2.33
CA GLY A 60 -1.23 8.49 2.10
C GLY A 60 -1.94 7.15 1.89
N TRP A 61 -3.00 6.88 2.67
CA TRP A 61 -3.83 5.69 2.51
C TRP A 61 -4.60 5.67 1.17
N PHE A 62 -5.25 6.79 0.80
CA PHE A 62 -5.92 6.90 -0.50
C PHE A 62 -4.97 6.73 -1.69
N TYR A 63 -3.74 7.24 -1.57
CA TYR A 63 -2.70 7.04 -2.57
C TYR A 63 -2.35 5.56 -2.77
N ILE A 64 -2.22 4.81 -1.67
CA ILE A 64 -1.98 3.35 -1.71
C ILE A 64 -3.16 2.63 -2.38
N LEU A 65 -4.41 2.96 -2.01
CA LEU A 65 -5.60 2.36 -2.63
C LEU A 65 -5.65 2.62 -4.14
N TYR A 66 -5.36 3.84 -4.57
CA TYR A 66 -5.29 4.17 -5.99
C TYR A 66 -4.27 3.30 -6.74
N GLU A 67 -3.07 3.12 -6.19
CA GLU A 67 -2.02 2.32 -6.83
C GLU A 67 -2.38 0.83 -6.93
N ILE A 68 -3.07 0.29 -5.92
CA ILE A 68 -3.49 -1.12 -5.87
C ILE A 68 -4.65 -1.42 -6.83
N PHE A 69 -5.65 -0.53 -6.90
CA PHE A 69 -6.87 -0.75 -7.69
C PHE A 69 -6.72 -0.30 -9.15
N ALA A 70 -6.13 0.87 -9.40
CA ALA A 70 -6.05 1.49 -10.71
C ALA A 70 -4.62 1.62 -11.25
N GLY A 71 -3.61 1.46 -10.39
CA GLY A 71 -2.20 1.57 -10.74
C GLY A 71 -1.59 0.32 -11.36
N GLU A 72 -0.26 0.34 -11.51
CA GLU A 72 0.50 -0.73 -12.17
C GLU A 72 0.40 -2.06 -11.43
N ALA A 73 0.25 -2.03 -10.10
CA ALA A 73 0.08 -3.24 -9.28
C ALA A 73 -1.21 -4.00 -9.63
N GLY A 74 -2.28 -3.24 -9.91
CA GLY A 74 -3.57 -3.75 -10.34
C GLY A 74 -3.48 -4.56 -11.64
N LYS A 75 -2.71 -4.03 -12.60
CA LYS A 75 -2.52 -4.59 -13.94
C LYS A 75 -1.53 -5.75 -13.94
N ALA A 76 -0.40 -5.61 -13.23
CA ALA A 76 0.61 -6.65 -13.15
C ALA A 76 0.08 -7.96 -12.54
N SER A 77 -0.78 -7.85 -11.52
CA SER A 77 -1.45 -9.04 -10.96
C SER A 77 -2.43 -9.67 -11.96
N ALA A 78 -3.22 -8.88 -12.68
CA ALA A 78 -4.23 -9.39 -13.61
C ALA A 78 -3.66 -10.04 -14.88
N GLU A 79 -2.51 -9.55 -15.38
CA GLU A 79 -1.96 -9.99 -16.67
C GLU A 79 -0.91 -11.09 -16.56
N GLN A 80 -0.18 -11.18 -15.44
CA GLN A 80 1.05 -12.00 -15.37
C GLN A 80 1.09 -13.02 -14.22
N ALA A 81 0.24 -12.89 -13.20
CA ALA A 81 0.33 -13.74 -12.01
C ALA A 81 -0.55 -15.00 -12.12
N PRO A 82 -0.14 -16.14 -11.52
CA PRO A 82 -0.98 -17.34 -11.40
C PRO A 82 -2.30 -17.06 -10.67
N GLU A 83 -3.36 -17.85 -10.93
CA GLU A 83 -4.70 -17.67 -10.32
C GLU A 83 -4.65 -17.60 -8.79
N SER A 84 -3.79 -18.39 -8.14
CA SER A 84 -3.61 -18.38 -6.68
C SER A 84 -3.10 -17.03 -6.15
N VAL A 85 -2.22 -16.37 -6.90
CA VAL A 85 -1.63 -15.07 -6.56
C VAL A 85 -2.62 -13.94 -6.86
N GLN A 86 -3.42 -14.07 -7.91
CA GLN A 86 -4.52 -13.14 -8.21
C GLN A 86 -5.59 -13.14 -7.11
N ALA A 87 -5.99 -14.33 -6.65
CA ALA A 87 -6.95 -14.49 -5.55
C ALA A 87 -6.42 -13.91 -4.22
N ALA A 88 -5.13 -14.15 -3.93
CA ALA A 88 -4.47 -13.57 -2.76
C ALA A 88 -4.38 -12.03 -2.86
N PHE A 89 -4.08 -11.50 -4.05
CA PHE A 89 -4.03 -10.05 -4.26
C PHE A 89 -5.40 -9.40 -4.09
N SER A 90 -6.46 -10.00 -4.64
CA SER A 90 -7.84 -9.53 -4.47
C SER A 90 -8.23 -9.48 -3.00
N THR A 91 -7.95 -10.53 -2.24
CA THR A 91 -8.19 -10.58 -0.79
C THR A 91 -7.43 -9.47 -0.05
N MET A 92 -6.18 -9.21 -0.42
CA MET A 92 -5.43 -8.10 0.16
C MET A 92 -6.04 -6.74 -0.16
N ARG A 93 -6.53 -6.51 -1.39
CA ARG A 93 -7.18 -5.23 -1.74
C ARG A 93 -8.33 -4.95 -0.78
N TRP A 94 -9.10 -5.98 -0.44
CA TRP A 94 -10.19 -5.88 0.52
C TRP A 94 -9.72 -5.54 1.93
N ILE A 95 -8.68 -6.23 2.43
CA ILE A 95 -8.11 -5.98 3.78
C ILE A 95 -7.55 -4.56 3.93
N VAL A 96 -7.01 -3.98 2.86
CA VAL A 96 -6.47 -2.61 2.89
C VAL A 96 -7.59 -1.55 2.84
N THR A 97 -8.76 -1.94 2.35
CA THR A 97 -9.91 -1.03 2.17
C THR A 97 -10.84 -1.02 3.39
N ILE A 98 -10.98 -2.15 4.11
CA ILE A 98 -11.95 -2.38 5.18
C ILE A 98 -11.24 -2.86 6.44
#